data_AF-T0QTS7-F1
#
_entry.id   AF-T0QTS7-F1
#
_cell.length_a   1.000
_cell.length_b   1.000
_cell.length_c   1.000
_cell.angle_alpha   90.00
_cell.angle_beta   90.00
_cell.angle_gamma   90.00
#
_symmetry.space_group_name_H-M   'P 1'
#
loop_
_entity.id
_entity.type
_entity.pdbx_description
1 polymer ?
#
loop_
_entity_poly.entity_id
_entity_poly.type
_entity_poly.pdbx_seq_one_letter_code
_entity_poly.pdbx_strand_id
1 'polypeptide(L)'
;MPVTFGPRTTYLFGIDVNGSALPKESGPPIGLASKHHTITIEPSVERLVEKRRRRVRRFDHTERIRMLQTLYDAKTLAVFCYEAIDSRKERLETADELAQAERGLADRRRKRAAETAPPATKRPRMLFAMEYDNDDDEDEVDDVDEQ
;
A
#
# COMPACT_ATOMS: atom_id res chain seq x y z
N MET A 1 42.13 -16.14 -12.99
CA MET A 1 41.44 -16.66 -11.78
C MET A 1 40.62 -17.87 -12.18
N PRO A 2 40.66 -19.00 -11.44
CA PRO A 2 39.82 -20.16 -11.72
C PRO A 2 38.36 -19.85 -11.35
N VAL A 3 37.42 -20.25 -12.21
CA VAL A 3 35.98 -20.14 -11.97
C VAL A 3 35.55 -21.38 -11.19
N THR A 4 34.96 -21.20 -10.01
CA THR A 4 34.38 -22.29 -9.22
C THR A 4 32.90 -22.44 -9.57
N PHE A 5 32.48 -23.66 -9.91
CA PHE A 5 31.10 -23.98 -10.26
C PHE A 5 30.38 -24.58 -9.05
N GLY A 6 29.20 -24.06 -8.72
CA GLY A 6 28.33 -24.59 -7.65
C GLY A 6 27.13 -25.36 -8.21
N PRO A 7 26.50 -26.26 -7.45
CA PRO A 7 25.22 -26.83 -7.83
C PRO A 7 24.10 -25.79 -7.69
N ARG A 8 23.15 -25.80 -8.62
CA ARG A 8 21.91 -25.01 -8.56
C ARG A 8 20.76 -25.94 -8.19
N THR A 9 20.11 -25.67 -7.07
CA THR A 9 18.89 -26.39 -6.64
C THR A 9 17.65 -25.57 -6.96
N THR A 10 16.71 -26.16 -7.68
CA THR A 10 15.40 -25.56 -8.01
C THR A 10 14.30 -26.35 -7.30
N TYR A 11 13.40 -25.64 -6.62
CA TYR A 11 12.25 -26.22 -5.93
C TYR A 11 10.96 -25.80 -6.65
N LEU A 12 10.08 -26.77 -6.95
CA LEU A 12 8.76 -26.52 -7.51
C LEU A 12 7.68 -26.72 -6.45
N PHE A 13 6.86 -25.70 -6.25
CA PHE A 13 5.77 -25.69 -5.29
C PHE A 13 4.43 -25.75 -6.02
N GLY A 14 3.48 -26.47 -5.43
CA GLY A 14 2.09 -26.43 -5.87
C GLY A 14 1.43 -25.10 -5.54
N ILE A 15 0.20 -24.93 -6.03
CA ILE A 15 -0.68 -23.82 -5.65
C ILE A 15 -1.44 -24.25 -4.39
N ASP A 16 -1.52 -23.37 -3.40
CA ASP A 16 -2.24 -23.62 -2.15
C ASP A 16 -2.67 -22.33 -1.46
N VAL A 17 -3.43 -22.45 -0.37
CA VAL A 17 -3.77 -21.34 0.53
C VAL A 17 -2.54 -20.92 1.31
N ASN A 18 -2.21 -19.63 1.27
CA ASN A 18 -1.06 -19.08 1.97
C ASN A 18 -1.38 -17.71 2.56
N GLY A 19 -1.37 -17.60 3.89
CA GLY A 19 -1.72 -16.37 4.60
C GLY A 19 -0.81 -15.17 4.31
N SER A 20 0.40 -15.40 3.78
CA SER A 20 1.27 -14.30 3.33
C SER A 20 0.76 -13.62 2.05
N ALA A 21 -0.02 -14.33 1.23
CA ALA A 21 -0.52 -13.86 -0.04
C ALA A 21 -1.89 -13.21 0.13
N LEU A 22 -1.93 -11.96 0.61
CA LEU A 22 -3.20 -11.25 0.78
C LEU A 22 -3.68 -10.62 -0.55
N PRO A 23 -4.82 -11.05 -1.10
CA PRO A 23 -5.38 -10.48 -2.31
C PRO A 23 -5.94 -9.08 -2.02
N LYS A 24 -5.86 -8.18 -3.00
CA LYS A 24 -6.51 -6.86 -2.91
C LYS A 24 -8.04 -6.97 -3.00
N GLU A 25 -8.48 -7.90 -3.83
CA GLU A 25 -9.88 -8.21 -4.11
C GLU A 25 -10.39 -9.37 -3.22
N SER A 26 -11.68 -9.68 -3.32
CA SER A 26 -12.37 -10.73 -2.52
C SER A 26 -11.78 -12.14 -2.71
N GLY A 27 -12.19 -13.10 -1.90
CA GLY A 27 -11.84 -14.52 -2.05
C GLY A 27 -10.56 -14.94 -1.34
N PRO A 28 -10.28 -16.26 -1.33
CA PRO A 28 -9.25 -16.83 -0.48
C PRO A 28 -7.84 -16.41 -0.94
N PRO A 29 -6.87 -16.33 -0.01
CA PRO A 29 -5.50 -16.02 -0.35
C PRO A 29 -4.87 -17.21 -1.06
N ILE A 30 -4.25 -16.97 -2.22
CA ILE A 30 -3.60 -18.02 -3.02
C ILE A 30 -2.10 -17.76 -3.11
N GLY A 31 -1.30 -18.78 -2.88
CA GLY A 31 0.14 -18.69 -2.95
C GLY A 31 0.77 -20.04 -3.25
N LEU A 32 2.03 -20.18 -2.82
CA LEU A 32 2.75 -21.43 -2.93
C LEU A 32 2.40 -22.34 -1.75
N ALA A 33 2.26 -23.63 -2.05
CA ALA A 33 2.14 -24.70 -1.06
C ALA A 33 3.31 -24.67 -0.08
N SER A 34 3.04 -25.08 1.16
CA SER A 34 4.08 -25.18 2.20
C SER A 34 5.18 -26.19 1.84
N LYS A 35 4.81 -27.23 1.07
CA LYS A 35 5.73 -28.29 0.63
C LYS A 35 5.94 -28.23 -0.89
N HIS A 36 7.19 -28.36 -1.30
CA HIS A 36 7.53 -28.56 -2.71
C HIS A 36 7.26 -30.01 -3.11
N HIS A 37 6.91 -30.24 -4.38
CA HIS A 37 6.69 -31.58 -4.92
C HIS A 37 7.84 -32.05 -5.81
N THR A 38 8.75 -31.15 -6.22
CA THR A 38 9.91 -31.50 -7.05
C THR A 38 11.13 -30.69 -6.65
N ILE A 39 12.28 -31.36 -6.65
CA ILE A 39 13.60 -30.78 -6.44
C ILE A 39 14.46 -31.18 -7.63
N THR A 40 15.13 -30.22 -8.25
CA THR A 40 16.07 -30.46 -9.35
C THR A 40 17.41 -29.85 -9.00
N ILE A 41 18.49 -30.63 -9.06
CA ILE A 41 19.86 -30.20 -8.76
C ILE A 41 20.66 -30.29 -10.05
N GLU A 42 21.13 -29.17 -10.56
CA GLU A 42 21.88 -29.08 -11.82
C GLU A 42 23.26 -28.44 -11.58
N PRO A 43 24.33 -28.91 -12.24
CA PRO A 43 25.62 -28.22 -12.26
C PRO A 43 25.47 -26.84 -12.92
N SER A 44 25.83 -25.76 -12.24
CA SER A 44 25.67 -24.42 -12.81
C SER A 44 26.77 -24.13 -13.84
N VAL A 45 26.40 -24.04 -15.13
CA VAL A 45 27.28 -23.57 -16.21
C VAL A 45 26.74 -22.29 -16.88
N GLU A 46 25.48 -21.94 -16.62
CA GLU A 46 24.82 -20.82 -17.28
C GLU A 46 24.93 -19.50 -16.48
N ARG A 47 25.48 -18.48 -17.16
CA ARG A 47 25.33 -17.08 -16.78
C ARG A 47 23.83 -16.78 -16.83
N LEU A 48 23.20 -16.59 -15.67
CA LEU A 48 21.79 -16.21 -15.56
C LEU A 48 21.58 -14.89 -16.32
N VAL A 49 21.17 -14.99 -17.58
CA VAL A 49 20.66 -13.84 -18.34
C VAL A 49 19.40 -13.42 -17.59
N GLU A 50 19.48 -12.29 -16.89
CA GLU A 50 18.36 -11.71 -16.15
C GLU A 50 17.20 -11.48 -17.13
N LYS A 51 16.28 -12.43 -17.18
CA LYS A 51 15.08 -12.32 -18.00
C LYS A 51 14.26 -11.17 -17.42
N ARG A 52 13.99 -10.19 -18.30
CA ARG A 52 13.12 -9.02 -18.07
C ARG A 52 11.96 -9.33 -17.13
N ARG A 53 11.70 -8.41 -16.20
CA ARG A 53 10.53 -8.38 -15.30
C ARG A 53 9.23 -8.50 -16.10
N ARG A 54 8.76 -9.72 -16.35
CA ARG A 54 7.39 -9.98 -16.80
C ARG A 54 6.49 -9.78 -15.59
N ARG A 55 5.40 -9.02 -15.76
CA ARG A 55 4.35 -8.94 -14.75
C ARG A 55 3.78 -10.35 -14.60
N VAL A 56 3.90 -10.91 -13.39
CA VAL A 56 3.28 -12.20 -13.06
C VAL A 56 1.76 -12.00 -13.17
N ARG A 57 1.08 -12.93 -13.84
CA ARG A 57 -0.38 -12.91 -13.96
C ARG A 57 -0.99 -12.94 -12.56
N ARG A 58 -2.01 -12.13 -12.34
CA ARG A 58 -2.82 -12.16 -11.10
C ARG A 58 -4.08 -12.96 -11.37
N PHE A 59 -4.50 -13.72 -10.37
CA PHE A 59 -5.73 -14.50 -10.42
C PHE A 59 -6.90 -13.69 -9.85
N ASP A 60 -8.02 -13.68 -10.55
CA ASP A 60 -9.27 -13.12 -10.05
C ASP A 60 -9.82 -13.97 -8.88
N HIS A 61 -10.72 -13.41 -8.06
CA HIS A 61 -11.34 -14.10 -6.94
C HIS A 61 -12.06 -15.41 -7.36
N THR A 62 -12.75 -15.41 -8.49
CA THR A 62 -13.42 -16.60 -9.02
C THR A 62 -12.43 -17.69 -9.44
N GLU A 63 -11.33 -17.30 -10.09
CA GLU A 63 -10.25 -18.22 -10.48
C GLU A 63 -9.61 -18.86 -9.26
N ARG A 64 -9.36 -18.07 -8.20
CA ARG A 64 -8.80 -18.56 -6.94
C ARG A 64 -9.69 -19.59 -6.26
N ILE A 65 -10.99 -19.33 -6.21
CA ILE A 65 -11.96 -20.29 -5.66
C ILE A 65 -11.93 -21.59 -6.49
N ARG A 66 -11.99 -21.51 -7.81
CA ARG A 66 -11.95 -22.68 -8.69
C ARG A 66 -10.66 -23.50 -8.54
N MET A 67 -9.52 -22.83 -8.37
CA MET A 67 -8.23 -23.50 -8.14
C MET A 67 -8.18 -24.25 -6.83
N LEU A 68 -8.81 -23.73 -5.77
CA LEU A 68 -8.77 -24.33 -4.44
C LEU A 68 -9.93 -25.29 -4.17
N GLN A 69 -11.01 -25.23 -4.96
CA GLN A 69 -12.14 -26.16 -4.92
C GLN A 69 -11.74 -27.63 -5.16
N THR A 70 -10.63 -27.87 -5.85
CA THR A 70 -10.11 -29.23 -6.06
C THR A 70 -9.37 -29.77 -4.84
N LEU A 71 -8.99 -28.89 -3.90
CA LEU A 71 -8.14 -29.21 -2.73
C LEU A 71 -8.92 -29.15 -1.42
N TYR A 72 -9.97 -28.31 -1.35
CA TYR A 72 -10.69 -28.00 -0.13
C TYR A 72 -12.20 -28.06 -0.32
N ASP A 73 -12.91 -28.41 0.77
CA ASP A 73 -14.36 -28.31 0.82
C ASP A 73 -14.83 -26.85 0.83
N ALA A 74 -16.06 -26.62 0.37
CA ALA A 74 -16.70 -25.31 0.31
C ALA A 74 -16.74 -24.62 1.68
N LYS A 75 -16.95 -25.38 2.77
CA LYS A 75 -16.96 -24.83 4.13
C LYS A 75 -15.60 -24.25 4.51
N THR A 76 -14.53 -24.99 4.25
CA THR A 76 -13.16 -24.56 4.55
C THR A 76 -12.76 -23.35 3.69
N LEU A 77 -13.14 -23.35 2.41
CA LEU A 77 -12.91 -22.22 1.53
C LEU A 77 -13.60 -20.94 2.01
N ALA A 78 -14.82 -21.05 2.55
CA ALA A 78 -15.53 -19.92 3.12
C ALA A 78 -14.75 -19.33 4.32
N VAL A 79 -14.21 -20.18 5.21
CA VAL A 79 -13.37 -19.74 6.33
C VAL A 79 -12.16 -18.95 5.83
N PHE A 80 -11.43 -19.45 4.83
CA PHE A 80 -10.30 -18.72 4.26
C PHE A 80 -10.67 -17.38 3.64
N CYS A 81 -11.88 -17.26 3.08
CA CYS A 81 -12.38 -15.98 2.57
C CYS A 81 -12.62 -14.98 3.71
N TYR A 82 -13.21 -15.43 4.82
CA TYR A 82 -13.46 -14.59 5.99
C TYR A 82 -12.14 -14.13 6.62
N GLU A 83 -11.20 -15.04 6.85
CA GLU A 83 -9.87 -14.69 7.38
C GLU A 83 -9.15 -13.65 6.52
N ALA A 84 -9.24 -13.78 5.18
CA ALA A 84 -8.66 -12.81 4.26
C ALA A 84 -9.35 -11.43 4.33
N ILE A 85 -10.66 -11.39 4.56
CA ILE A 85 -11.40 -10.13 4.75
C ILE A 85 -10.95 -9.46 6.05
N ASP A 86 -10.86 -10.21 7.13
CA ASP A 86 -10.50 -9.67 8.45
C ASP A 86 -9.06 -9.16 8.45
N SER A 87 -8.12 -9.94 7.90
CA SER A 87 -6.73 -9.49 7.69
C SER A 87 -6.63 -8.22 6.84
N ARG A 88 -7.53 -8.03 5.86
CA ARG A 88 -7.54 -6.82 5.04
C ARG A 88 -8.06 -5.61 5.81
N LYS A 89 -9.08 -5.79 6.66
CA LYS A 89 -9.60 -4.71 7.52
C LYS A 89 -8.54 -4.25 8.50
N GLU A 90 -7.90 -5.17 9.21
CA GLU A 90 -6.81 -4.85 10.15
C GLU A 90 -5.68 -4.06 9.47
N ARG A 91 -5.32 -4.42 8.23
CA ARG A 91 -4.30 -3.70 7.45
C ARG A 91 -4.74 -2.31 7.03
N LEU A 92 -6.02 -2.11 6.73
CA LEU A 92 -6.57 -0.79 6.40
C LEU A 92 -6.55 0.10 7.64
N GLU A 93 -7.02 -0.42 8.78
CA GLU A 93 -7.00 0.28 10.07
C GLU A 93 -5.57 0.69 10.46
N THR A 94 -4.62 -0.26 10.39
CA THR A 94 -3.21 0.03 10.68
C THR A 94 -2.63 1.10 9.74
N ALA A 95 -3.01 1.07 8.46
CA ALA A 95 -2.53 2.05 7.48
C ALA A 95 -3.08 3.45 7.76
N ASP A 96 -4.35 3.54 8.17
CA ASP A 96 -5.00 4.80 8.54
C ASP A 96 -4.37 5.40 9.81
N GLU A 97 -4.11 4.58 10.84
CA GLU A 97 -3.41 5.00 12.05
C GLU A 97 -2.01 5.54 11.74
N LEU A 98 -1.26 4.84 10.89
CA LEU A 98 0.08 5.25 10.48
C LEU A 98 0.02 6.58 9.71
N ALA A 99 -0.92 6.74 8.79
CA ALA A 99 -1.12 8.00 8.06
C ALA A 99 -1.47 9.17 8.99
N GLN A 100 -2.27 8.94 10.03
CA GLN A 100 -2.57 9.95 11.04
C GLN A 100 -1.33 10.32 11.86
N ALA A 101 -0.54 9.32 12.29
CA ALA A 101 0.69 9.54 13.01
C ALA A 101 1.72 10.34 12.19
N GLU A 102 1.87 10.02 10.91
CA GLU A 102 2.74 10.75 9.98
C GLU A 102 2.32 12.21 9.81
N ARG A 103 1.01 12.49 9.68
CA ARG A 103 0.48 13.86 9.65
C ARG A 103 0.81 14.63 10.92
N GLY A 104 0.59 14.01 12.09
CA GLY A 104 0.92 14.62 13.37
C GLY A 104 2.42 14.92 13.53
N LEU A 105 3.29 14.04 13.04
CA LEU A 105 4.74 14.27 13.01
C LEU A 105 5.12 15.39 12.02
N ALA A 106 4.48 15.46 10.86
CA ALA A 106 4.71 16.52 9.88
C ALA A 106 4.30 17.89 10.44
N ASP A 107 3.15 17.99 11.12
CA ASP A 107 2.69 19.22 11.76
C ASP A 107 3.63 19.66 12.88
N ARG A 108 4.08 18.72 13.71
CA ARG A 108 5.10 18.99 14.75
C ARG A 108 6.41 19.49 14.15
N ARG A 109 6.85 18.89 13.03
CA ARG A 109 8.03 19.35 12.28
C ARG A 109 7.84 20.77 11.75
N ARG A 110 6.66 21.08 11.19
CA ARG A 110 6.31 22.42 10.68
C ARG A 110 6.31 23.47 11.79
N LYS A 111 5.71 23.17 12.95
CA LYS A 111 5.69 24.07 14.13
C LYS A 111 7.11 24.37 14.61
N ARG A 112 7.95 23.34 14.79
CA ARG A 112 9.36 23.54 15.17
C ARG A 112 10.12 24.38 14.15
N ALA A 113 9.94 24.12 12.86
CA ALA A 113 10.60 24.89 11.81
C ALA A 113 10.19 26.37 11.86
N ALA A 114 8.91 26.67 12.11
CA ALA A 114 8.42 28.04 12.26
C ALA A 114 8.97 28.73 13.53
N GLU A 115 9.10 28.01 14.64
CA GLU A 115 9.71 28.52 15.88
C GLU A 115 11.22 28.80 15.73
N THR A 116 11.92 27.97 14.96
CA THR A 116 13.37 28.14 14.69
C THR A 116 13.65 29.08 13.51
N ALA A 117 12.62 29.56 12.81
CA ALA A 117 12.82 30.43 11.68
C ALA A 117 13.34 31.80 12.16
N PRO A 118 14.43 32.33 11.57
CA PRO A 118 14.90 33.66 11.92
C PRO A 118 13.78 34.67 11.62
N PRO A 119 13.61 35.71 12.46
CA PRO A 119 12.60 36.73 12.22
C PRO A 119 12.82 37.31 10.82
N ALA A 120 11.77 37.27 10.00
CA ALA A 120 11.82 37.81 8.65
C ALA A 120 12.31 39.26 8.73
N THR A 121 13.53 39.51 8.22
CA THR A 121 14.04 40.87 8.08
C THR A 121 13.05 41.61 7.19
N LYS A 122 12.42 42.65 7.75
CA LYS A 122 11.42 43.48 7.06
C LYS A 122 12.05 43.99 5.76
N ARG A 123 11.78 43.34 4.62
CA ARG A 123 12.04 43.94 3.32
C ARG A 123 11.08 45.13 3.23
N PRO A 124 11.55 46.35 2.91
CA PRO A 124 10.67 47.50 2.81
C PRO A 124 9.58 47.21 1.79
N ARG A 125 8.32 47.32 2.21
CA ARG A 125 7.15 47.32 1.32
C ARG A 125 7.26 48.59 0.47
N MET A 126 7.44 48.44 -0.84
CA MET A 126 7.12 49.51 -1.78
C MET A 126 5.61 49.71 -1.69
N LEU A 127 5.19 50.85 -1.14
CA LEU A 127 3.81 51.30 -1.11
C LEU A 127 3.38 51.57 -2.56
N PHE A 128 2.49 50.73 -3.10
CA PHE A 128 1.67 51.14 -4.23
C PHE A 128 0.70 52.21 -3.72
N ALA A 129 0.63 53.32 -4.44
CA ALA A 129 -0.13 54.50 -4.08
C ALA A 129 -1.63 54.18 -3.93
N MET A 130 -2.24 54.72 -2.86
CA MET A 130 -3.68 54.87 -2.70
C MET A 130 -4.24 55.71 -3.85
N GLU A 131 -5.19 55.15 -4.60
CA GLU A 131 -6.27 55.94 -5.20
C GLU A 131 -7.52 55.68 -4.34
N TYR A 132 -7.99 56.72 -3.68
CA TYR A 132 -9.28 56.77 -3.04
C TYR A 132 -10.33 57.03 -4.13
N ASP A 133 -11.37 56.21 -4.17
CA ASP A 133 -12.71 56.67 -4.50
C ASP A 133 -13.71 55.98 -3.55
N ASN A 134 -14.74 56.74 -3.25
CA ASN A 134 -15.53 56.82 -2.05
C ASN A 134 -16.93 56.21 -2.24
N ASP A 135 -17.67 56.16 -1.13
CA ASP A 135 -19.13 55.98 -0.99
C ASP A 135 -19.65 54.53 -1.12
N ASP A 136 -20.03 53.87 -0.02
CA ASP A 136 -21.22 54.06 0.85
C ASP A 136 -22.37 53.17 0.36
N ASP A 137 -22.78 52.26 1.25
CA ASP A 137 -24.12 51.65 1.35
C ASP A 137 -24.02 50.62 2.50
N GLU A 138 -24.22 51.14 3.71
CA GLU A 138 -24.76 50.38 4.83
C GLU A 138 -26.10 49.77 4.42
N ASP A 139 -26.33 48.48 4.70
CA ASP A 139 -27.67 48.05 5.08
C ASP A 139 -27.61 46.86 6.04
N GLU A 140 -28.52 46.96 7.00
CA GLU A 140 -28.69 46.24 8.25
C GLU A 140 -28.97 44.73 8.15
N VAL A 141 -28.77 44.12 9.31
CA VAL A 141 -29.10 42.78 9.80
C VAL A 141 -30.42 42.15 9.33
N ASP A 142 -30.47 40.82 9.31
CA ASP A 142 -31.55 40.13 10.03
C ASP A 142 -31.07 38.75 10.54
N ASP A 143 -31.28 38.55 11.85
CA ASP A 143 -31.27 37.24 12.52
C ASP A 143 -32.51 36.43 12.07
N VAL A 144 -32.55 35.12 12.38
CA VAL A 144 -33.71 34.36 12.90
C VAL A 144 -33.57 32.85 12.59
N ASP A 145 -33.22 32.12 13.66
CA ASP A 145 -33.75 30.88 14.24
C ASP A 145 -34.06 29.56 13.48
N GLU A 146 -33.57 28.51 14.15
CA GLU A 146 -34.16 27.19 14.51
C GLU A 146 -35.22 26.50 13.63
N GLN A 147 -34.94 25.22 13.33
CA GLN A 147 -35.81 24.07 13.65
C GLN A 147 -35.03 22.75 13.66
#